data_AF-A0A925SVS5-F1
#
_entry.id   AF-A0A925SVS5-F1
#
_cell.length_a   1.000
_cell.length_b   1.000
_cell.length_c   1.000
_cell.angle_alpha   90.00
_cell.angle_beta   90.00
_cell.angle_gamma   90.00
#
_symmetry.space_group_name_H-M   'P 1'
#
loop_
_entity.id
_entity.type
_entity.pdbx_description
1 polymer ?
#
loop_
_entity_poly.entity_id
_entity_poly.type
_entity_poly.pdbx_seq_one_letter_code
_entity_poly.pdbx_strand_id
1 'polypeptide(L)'
;ALAMGADRAILVKTDQSVEPLAVAKLLRRVVENEKPDLIILGKQAIDDDCNQAGQMLAGLLGWPQGTFASKIELNGAKVRVVREIDGGLETIVLAKPAVVTTDLRLNEPRYASLPNIMKAKKKPIDETTPEALGVDIAPRLKVLSVAEPKGREAGVKVDSAAALVDRLKNEAGVL
;
A
#
# COMPACT_ATOMS: atom_id res chain seq x y z
N ALA A 1 -3.94 2.25 -13.95
CA ALA A 1 -3.48 0.86 -14.22
C ALA A 1 -3.48 0.49 -15.70
N LEU A 2 -4.65 0.37 -16.36
CA LEU A 2 -4.77 -0.14 -17.75
C LEU A 2 -3.92 0.60 -18.79
N ALA A 3 -3.89 1.93 -18.73
CA ALA A 3 -3.09 2.77 -19.63
C ALA A 3 -1.58 2.71 -19.36
N MET A 4 -1.17 2.23 -18.17
CA MET A 4 0.23 2.06 -17.81
C MET A 4 0.78 0.68 -18.20
N GLY A 5 -0.09 -0.26 -18.58
CA GLY A 5 0.33 -1.57 -19.08
C GLY A 5 -0.55 -2.75 -18.65
N ALA A 6 -1.40 -2.62 -17.62
CA ALA A 6 -2.23 -3.73 -17.14
C ALA A 6 -3.17 -4.26 -18.23
N ASP A 7 -3.30 -5.58 -18.37
CA ASP A 7 -4.04 -6.23 -19.47
C ASP A 7 -5.55 -6.08 -19.35
N ARG A 8 -6.09 -6.27 -18.14
CA ARG A 8 -7.51 -6.09 -17.79
C ARG A 8 -7.65 -5.59 -16.34
N ALA A 9 -8.87 -5.24 -15.95
CA ALA A 9 -9.18 -4.81 -14.60
C ALA A 9 -10.41 -5.55 -14.06
N ILE A 10 -10.48 -5.64 -12.74
CA ILE A 10 -11.65 -6.09 -12.00
C ILE A 10 -12.04 -4.95 -11.05
N LEU A 11 -13.28 -4.50 -11.13
CA LEU A 11 -13.86 -3.53 -10.22
C LEU A 11 -14.79 -4.27 -9.24
N VAL A 12 -14.39 -4.35 -7.98
CA VAL A 12 -15.30 -4.74 -6.89
C VAL A 12 -16.00 -3.48 -6.41
N LYS A 13 -17.22 -3.27 -6.90
CA LYS A 13 -17.95 -2.02 -6.72
C LYS A 13 -18.76 -2.00 -5.42
N THR A 14 -18.62 -0.93 -4.67
CA THR A 14 -19.41 -0.61 -3.48
C THR A 14 -19.35 0.88 -3.22
N ASP A 15 -20.41 1.44 -2.65
CA ASP A 15 -20.46 2.84 -2.18
C ASP A 15 -20.09 2.96 -0.68
N GLN A 16 -19.84 1.83 -0.01
CA GLN A 16 -19.49 1.80 1.41
C GLN A 16 -17.98 2.05 1.61
N SER A 17 -17.61 2.64 2.74
CA SER A 17 -16.22 2.64 3.20
C SER A 17 -15.81 1.23 3.59
N VAL A 18 -14.65 0.78 3.13
CA VAL A 18 -14.19 -0.60 3.27
C VAL A 18 -12.93 -0.65 4.13
N GLU A 19 -12.99 -1.33 5.26
CA GLU A 19 -11.84 -1.51 6.14
C GLU A 19 -10.79 -2.45 5.51
N PRO A 20 -9.50 -2.35 5.89
CA PRO A 20 -8.43 -3.19 5.33
C PRO A 20 -8.71 -4.70 5.38
N LEU A 21 -9.43 -5.17 6.41
CA LEU A 21 -9.81 -6.57 6.52
C LEU A 21 -10.83 -6.98 5.46
N ALA A 22 -11.82 -6.13 5.19
CA ALA A 22 -12.81 -6.37 4.14
C ALA A 22 -12.14 -6.34 2.77
N VAL A 23 -11.22 -5.40 2.52
CA VAL A 23 -10.38 -5.39 1.30
C VAL A 23 -9.62 -6.72 1.15
N ALA A 24 -8.95 -7.19 2.20
CA ALA A 24 -8.20 -8.44 2.16
C ALA A 24 -9.09 -9.67 1.87
N LYS A 25 -10.30 -9.73 2.43
CA LYS A 25 -11.27 -10.80 2.13
C LYS A 25 -11.79 -10.76 0.69
N LEU A 26 -12.08 -9.56 0.17
CA LEU A 26 -12.49 -9.38 -1.22
C LEU A 26 -11.38 -9.79 -2.18
N LEU A 27 -10.15 -9.32 -1.94
CA LEU A 27 -8.98 -9.71 -2.72
C LEU A 27 -8.73 -11.21 -2.66
N ARG A 28 -8.90 -11.86 -1.49
CA ARG A 28 -8.81 -13.33 -1.39
C ARG A 28 -9.78 -14.01 -2.36
N ARG A 29 -11.03 -13.55 -2.48
CA ARG A 29 -11.99 -14.13 -3.43
C ARG A 29 -11.58 -13.93 -4.88
N VAL A 30 -11.05 -12.75 -5.21
CA VAL A 30 -10.47 -12.50 -6.54
C VAL A 30 -9.31 -13.45 -6.81
N VAL A 31 -8.43 -13.68 -5.83
CA VAL A 31 -7.29 -14.60 -5.94
C VAL A 31 -7.75 -16.06 -6.12
N GLU A 32 -8.81 -16.50 -5.43
CA GLU A 32 -9.39 -17.84 -5.60
C GLU A 32 -9.91 -18.05 -7.04
N ASN A 33 -10.51 -17.02 -7.64
CA ASN A 33 -11.04 -17.06 -9.00
C ASN A 33 -9.93 -16.97 -10.07
N GLU A 34 -8.96 -16.08 -9.87
CA GLU A 34 -7.94 -15.73 -10.85
C GLU A 34 -6.65 -16.55 -10.76
N LYS A 35 -6.40 -17.16 -9.60
CA LYS A 35 -5.25 -18.02 -9.31
C LYS A 35 -3.89 -17.41 -9.70
N PRO A 36 -3.59 -16.15 -9.35
CA PRO A 36 -2.29 -15.56 -9.60
C PRO A 36 -1.19 -16.28 -8.80
N ASP A 37 0.04 -16.28 -9.32
CA ASP A 37 1.21 -16.80 -8.63
C ASP A 37 1.98 -15.72 -7.85
N LEU A 38 1.66 -14.45 -8.07
CA LEU A 38 2.23 -13.31 -7.36
C LEU A 38 1.21 -12.18 -7.25
N ILE A 39 1.09 -11.60 -6.05
CA ILE A 39 0.24 -10.44 -5.80
C ILE A 39 1.14 -9.27 -5.38
N ILE A 40 0.93 -8.11 -6.00
CA ILE A 40 1.67 -6.88 -5.70
C ILE A 40 0.67 -5.84 -5.20
N LEU A 41 0.89 -5.31 -4.00
CA LEU A 41 0.14 -4.21 -3.41
C LEU A 41 1.08 -3.05 -3.06
N GLY A 42 0.53 -1.86 -2.85
CA GLY A 42 1.26 -0.80 -2.16
C GLY A 42 1.50 -1.15 -0.69
N LYS A 43 2.53 -0.56 -0.07
CA LYS A 43 2.77 -0.66 1.38
C LYS A 43 1.56 -0.20 2.19
N GLN A 44 0.99 0.93 1.81
CA GLN A 44 0.03 1.70 2.59
C GLN A 44 -0.82 2.54 1.65
N ALA A 45 -2.10 2.71 1.99
CA ALA A 45 -2.94 3.72 1.38
C ALA A 45 -2.80 5.02 2.18
N ILE A 46 -2.72 6.15 1.50
CA ILE A 46 -2.38 7.46 2.11
C ILE A 46 -3.56 8.14 2.82
N ASP A 47 -4.76 7.57 2.66
CA ASP A 47 -6.01 8.04 3.24
C ASP A 47 -6.27 7.41 4.61
N ASP A 48 -6.03 6.10 4.75
CA ASP A 48 -6.18 5.37 6.02
C ASP A 48 -4.87 5.17 6.81
N ASP A 49 -3.72 5.34 6.17
CA ASP A 49 -2.37 5.13 6.69
C ASP A 49 -2.18 3.80 7.45
N CYS A 50 -2.96 2.77 7.11
CA CYS A 50 -3.08 1.58 7.95
C CYS A 50 -1.94 0.57 7.77
N ASN A 51 -1.33 0.48 6.57
CA ASN A 51 -0.33 -0.53 6.23
C ASN A 51 -0.78 -1.96 6.61
N GLN A 52 -1.99 -2.39 6.23
CA GLN A 52 -2.58 -3.66 6.73
C GLN A 52 -3.05 -4.64 5.65
N ALA A 53 -3.65 -4.14 4.56
CA ALA A 53 -4.38 -4.99 3.61
C ALA A 53 -3.51 -6.11 3.00
N GLY A 54 -2.25 -5.81 2.65
CA GLY A 54 -1.33 -6.80 2.08
C GLY A 54 -0.98 -7.93 3.05
N GLN A 55 -0.66 -7.60 4.30
CA GLN A 55 -0.31 -8.61 5.31
C GLN A 55 -1.53 -9.44 5.73
N MET A 56 -2.70 -8.81 5.84
CA MET A 56 -3.96 -9.53 6.09
C MET A 56 -4.29 -10.50 4.96
N LEU A 57 -4.12 -10.09 3.70
CA LEU A 57 -4.35 -10.96 2.54
C LEU A 57 -3.41 -12.17 2.56
N ALA A 58 -2.12 -11.95 2.81
CA ALA A 58 -1.14 -13.03 2.93
C ALA A 58 -1.52 -14.03 4.04
N GLY A 59 -1.91 -13.53 5.22
CA GLY A 59 -2.38 -14.36 6.33
C GLY A 59 -3.64 -15.16 6.00
N LEU A 60 -4.63 -14.54 5.34
CA LEU A 60 -5.88 -15.19 4.92
C LEU A 60 -5.67 -16.28 3.86
N LEU A 61 -4.66 -16.12 3.00
CA LEU A 61 -4.28 -17.09 1.98
C LEU A 61 -3.32 -18.17 2.51
N GLY A 62 -2.69 -17.94 3.66
CA GLY A 62 -1.57 -18.76 4.15
C GLY A 62 -0.32 -18.64 3.26
N TRP A 63 -0.13 -17.52 2.57
CA TRP A 63 0.99 -17.32 1.63
C TRP A 63 2.17 -16.60 2.29
N PRO A 64 3.41 -16.90 1.86
CA PRO A 64 4.57 -16.10 2.24
C PRO A 64 4.43 -14.64 1.78
N GLN A 65 4.98 -13.71 2.56
CA GLN A 65 4.90 -12.29 2.27
C GLN A 65 6.27 -11.60 2.27
N GLY A 66 6.42 -10.58 1.41
CA GLY A 66 7.56 -9.67 1.40
C GLY A 66 7.08 -8.23 1.47
N THR A 67 7.13 -7.64 2.66
CA THR A 67 6.68 -6.26 2.85
C THR A 67 7.80 -5.25 2.63
N PHE A 68 7.43 -4.02 2.30
CA PHE A 68 8.36 -2.88 2.13
C PHE A 68 9.42 -3.15 1.05
N ALA A 69 9.04 -3.81 -0.03
CA ALA A 69 9.96 -4.21 -1.08
C ALA A 69 10.55 -2.99 -1.81
N SER A 70 11.86 -2.83 -1.79
CA SER A 70 12.63 -1.88 -2.61
C SER A 70 13.33 -2.54 -3.80
N LYS A 71 13.40 -3.87 -3.84
CA LYS A 71 13.78 -4.62 -5.06
C LYS A 71 13.06 -5.96 -5.12
N ILE A 72 12.65 -6.37 -6.32
CA ILE A 72 12.02 -7.68 -6.58
C ILE A 72 12.73 -8.35 -7.75
N GLU A 73 13.16 -9.60 -7.56
CA GLU A 73 13.77 -10.44 -8.59
C GLU A 73 13.01 -11.76 -8.68
N LEU A 74 12.49 -12.08 -9.87
CA LEU A 74 11.73 -13.31 -10.12
C LEU A 74 12.67 -14.43 -10.56
N ASN A 75 12.66 -15.55 -9.83
CA ASN A 75 13.52 -16.71 -10.07
C ASN A 75 12.69 -17.98 -10.18
N GLY A 76 12.00 -18.16 -11.31
CA GLY A 76 11.17 -19.34 -11.56
C GLY A 76 10.05 -19.47 -10.53
N ALA A 77 10.15 -20.45 -9.63
CA ALA A 77 9.20 -20.71 -8.54
C ALA A 77 9.42 -19.85 -7.29
N LYS A 78 10.48 -19.04 -7.24
CA LYS A 78 10.83 -18.21 -6.08
C LYS A 78 10.83 -16.72 -6.45
N VAL A 79 10.63 -15.88 -5.45
CA VAL A 79 10.75 -14.43 -5.53
C VAL A 79 11.77 -13.98 -4.49
N ARG A 80 12.86 -13.34 -4.94
CA ARG A 80 13.82 -12.69 -4.05
C ARG A 80 13.38 -11.24 -3.86
N VAL A 81 13.21 -10.83 -2.61
CA VAL A 81 12.73 -9.51 -2.23
C VAL A 81 13.78 -8.85 -1.33
N VAL A 82 14.19 -7.64 -1.69
CA VAL A 82 14.96 -6.76 -0.79
C VAL A 82 13.97 -5.79 -0.16
N ARG A 83 13.97 -5.73 1.17
CA ARG A 83 13.02 -4.98 2.00
C ARG A 83 13.73 -3.84 2.69
N GLU A 84 13.06 -2.70 2.79
CA GLU A 84 13.45 -1.62 3.70
C GLU A 84 13.04 -2.00 5.14
N ILE A 85 14.00 -2.00 6.04
CA ILE A 85 13.81 -2.15 7.49
C ILE A 85 14.47 -0.97 8.21
N ASP A 86 14.16 -0.74 9.48
CA ASP A 86 14.65 0.44 10.21
C ASP A 86 16.18 0.57 10.21
N GLY A 87 16.89 -0.56 10.25
CA GLY A 87 18.35 -0.61 10.25
C GLY A 87 19.01 -0.70 8.87
N GLY A 88 18.26 -0.64 7.77
CA GLY A 88 18.79 -0.77 6.41
C GLY A 88 17.99 -1.74 5.54
N LEU A 89 18.66 -2.72 4.93
CA LEU A 89 18.07 -3.64 3.97
C LEU A 89 18.09 -5.08 4.45
N GLU A 90 16.98 -5.79 4.25
CA GLU A 90 16.87 -7.23 4.48
C GLU A 90 16.54 -7.94 3.17
N THR A 91 17.27 -9.01 2.84
CA THR A 91 16.93 -9.87 1.69
C THR A 91 16.24 -11.12 2.17
N ILE A 92 15.05 -11.40 1.62
CA ILE A 92 14.34 -12.66 1.83
C ILE A 92 14.02 -13.35 0.50
N VAL A 93 13.73 -14.65 0.56
CA VAL A 93 13.32 -15.46 -0.59
C VAL A 93 12.00 -16.15 -0.25
N LEU A 94 11.00 -15.91 -1.09
CA LEU A 94 9.65 -16.44 -0.95
C LEU A 94 9.41 -17.53 -1.99
N ALA A 95 8.73 -18.60 -1.61
CA ALA A 95 8.17 -19.53 -2.59
C ALA A 95 6.88 -18.93 -3.18
N LYS A 96 6.63 -19.12 -4.48
CA LYS A 96 5.32 -18.80 -5.06
C LYS A 96 4.30 -19.90 -4.73
N PRO A 97 3.02 -19.54 -4.51
CA PRO A 97 2.46 -18.20 -4.62
C PRO A 97 2.80 -17.28 -3.44
N ALA A 98 2.94 -15.97 -3.69
CA ALA A 98 3.40 -15.00 -2.68
C ALA A 98 2.69 -13.64 -2.77
N VAL A 99 2.70 -12.90 -1.66
CA VAL A 99 2.22 -11.50 -1.59
C VAL A 99 3.38 -10.55 -1.34
N VAL A 100 3.51 -9.50 -2.14
CA VAL A 100 4.55 -8.49 -1.98
C VAL A 100 3.92 -7.10 -1.85
N THR A 101 4.35 -6.32 -0.86
CA THR A 101 3.94 -4.91 -0.74
C THR A 101 5.13 -4.02 -1.09
N THR A 102 4.94 -3.03 -1.95
CA THR A 102 6.03 -2.22 -2.51
C THR A 102 6.27 -0.95 -1.71
N ASP A 103 7.53 -0.65 -1.41
CA ASP A 103 7.95 0.66 -0.90
C ASP A 103 8.12 1.66 -2.05
N LEU A 104 8.13 2.95 -1.74
CA LEU A 104 8.36 4.03 -2.72
C LEU A 104 9.70 3.87 -3.45
N ARG A 105 10.70 3.26 -2.81
CA ARG A 105 12.04 3.05 -3.40
C ARG A 105 12.09 1.96 -4.48
N LEU A 106 11.01 1.20 -4.70
CA LEU A 106 11.04 0.07 -5.64
C LEU A 106 11.32 0.49 -7.09
N ASN A 107 10.65 1.54 -7.56
CA ASN A 107 10.78 2.03 -8.93
C ASN A 107 10.22 3.45 -9.08
N GLU A 108 10.42 4.02 -10.26
CA GLU A 108 9.72 5.22 -10.72
C GLU A 108 8.57 4.82 -11.66
N PRO A 109 7.30 5.08 -11.30
CA PRO A 109 6.17 4.76 -12.17
C PRO A 109 6.21 5.53 -13.48
N ARG A 110 6.11 4.83 -14.61
CA ARG A 110 6.05 5.45 -15.95
C ARG A 110 4.76 6.25 -16.15
N TYR A 111 4.82 7.31 -16.96
CA TYR A 111 3.63 8.04 -17.40
C TYR A 111 2.83 7.26 -18.47
N ALA A 112 1.50 7.39 -18.44
CA ALA A 112 0.64 6.85 -19.49
C ALA A 112 0.63 7.79 -20.70
N SER A 113 1.01 7.28 -21.88
CA SER A 113 0.96 8.06 -23.12
C SER A 113 -0.49 8.22 -23.62
N LEU A 114 -0.77 9.31 -24.35
CA LEU A 114 -2.09 9.54 -24.96
C LEU A 114 -2.59 8.33 -25.79
N PRO A 115 -1.76 7.68 -26.65
CA PRO A 115 -2.17 6.47 -27.34
C PRO A 115 -2.58 5.34 -26.40
N ASN A 116 -1.87 5.15 -25.29
CA ASN A 116 -2.19 4.11 -24.32
C ASN A 116 -3.47 4.41 -23.55
N ILE A 117 -3.75 5.68 -23.26
CA ILE A 117 -5.03 6.12 -22.64
C ILE A 117 -6.20 5.76 -23.57
N MET A 118 -6.06 6.01 -24.87
CA MET A 118 -7.10 5.66 -25.84
C MET A 118 -7.29 4.15 -25.98
N LYS A 119 -6.20 3.37 -25.96
CA LYS A 119 -6.29 1.89 -25.95
C LYS A 119 -6.92 1.35 -24.67
N ALA A 120 -6.62 1.96 -23.52
CA ALA A 120 -7.14 1.53 -22.22
C ALA A 120 -8.67 1.60 -22.13
N LYS A 121 -9.32 2.56 -22.80
CA LYS A 121 -10.79 2.66 -22.86
C LYS A 121 -11.46 1.43 -23.49
N LYS A 122 -10.72 0.64 -24.26
CA LYS A 122 -11.22 -0.59 -24.92
C LYS A 122 -10.83 -1.87 -24.15
N LYS A 123 -10.01 -1.78 -23.10
CA LYS A 123 -9.58 -2.96 -22.34
C LYS A 123 -10.72 -3.45 -21.45
N PRO A 124 -10.84 -4.77 -21.22
CA PRO A 124 -11.89 -5.33 -20.37
C PRO A 124 -11.81 -4.81 -18.94
N ILE A 125 -12.97 -4.46 -18.39
CA ILE A 125 -13.17 -4.17 -16.97
C ILE A 125 -14.33 -5.05 -16.53
N ASP A 126 -14.02 -6.09 -15.77
CA ASP A 126 -15.03 -6.96 -15.20
C ASP A 126 -15.55 -6.30 -13.91
N GLU A 127 -16.87 -6.15 -13.79
CA GLU A 127 -17.51 -5.57 -12.60
C GLU A 127 -18.11 -6.68 -11.75
N THR A 128 -17.91 -6.59 -10.44
CA THR A 128 -18.50 -7.47 -9.43
C THR A 128 -18.84 -6.65 -8.18
N THR A 129 -19.44 -7.28 -7.17
CA THR A 129 -19.78 -6.62 -5.90
C THR A 129 -19.35 -7.50 -4.72
N PRO A 130 -19.24 -6.94 -3.50
CA PRO A 130 -19.01 -7.72 -2.29
C PRO A 130 -20.00 -8.88 -2.10
N GLU A 131 -21.29 -8.64 -2.41
CA GLU A 131 -22.36 -9.64 -2.29
C GLU A 131 -22.16 -10.78 -3.28
N ALA A 132 -21.78 -10.46 -4.53
CA ALA A 132 -21.48 -11.46 -5.56
C ALA A 132 -20.26 -12.32 -5.20
N LEU A 133 -19.30 -11.77 -4.45
CA LEU A 133 -18.14 -12.50 -3.91
C LEU A 133 -18.46 -13.23 -2.58
N GLY A 134 -19.65 -13.03 -2.02
CA GLY A 134 -20.08 -13.60 -0.75
C GLY A 134 -19.25 -13.10 0.43
N VAL A 135 -18.83 -11.84 0.41
CA VAL A 135 -18.00 -11.22 1.46
C VAL A 135 -18.81 -10.16 2.20
N ASP A 136 -18.95 -10.38 3.51
CA ASP A 136 -19.45 -9.34 4.42
C ASP A 136 -18.38 -8.26 4.63
N ILE A 137 -18.76 -7.02 4.28
CA ILE A 137 -17.95 -5.82 4.40
C ILE A 137 -18.42 -4.90 5.53
N ALA A 138 -19.30 -5.38 6.42
CA ALA A 138 -19.75 -4.61 7.56
C ALA A 138 -18.56 -4.09 8.40
N PRO A 139 -18.53 -2.78 8.74
CA PRO A 139 -17.48 -2.21 9.57
C PRO A 139 -17.38 -2.90 10.91
N ARG A 140 -16.14 -3.16 11.36
CA ARG A 140 -15.86 -3.68 12.70
C ARG A 140 -15.43 -2.60 13.66
N LEU A 141 -14.97 -1.48 13.12
CA LEU A 141 -14.56 -0.31 13.86
C LEU A 141 -15.55 0.82 13.60
N LYS A 142 -15.76 1.65 14.61
CA LYS A 142 -16.57 2.85 14.51
C LYS A 142 -15.69 4.07 14.76
N VAL A 143 -15.54 4.92 13.75
CA VAL A 143 -14.91 6.24 13.92
C VAL A 143 -15.88 7.11 14.72
N LEU A 144 -15.45 7.52 15.92
CA LEU A 144 -16.29 8.35 16.80
C LEU A 144 -16.20 9.83 16.44
N SER A 145 -15.02 10.28 16.03
CA SER A 145 -14.74 11.67 15.67
C SER A 145 -13.49 11.78 14.82
N VAL A 146 -13.46 12.77 13.93
CA VAL A 146 -12.27 13.22 13.22
C VAL A 146 -12.12 14.71 13.49
N ALA A 147 -10.91 15.15 13.85
CA ALA A 147 -10.61 16.54 14.14
C ALA A 147 -9.29 16.93 13.50
N GLU A 148 -9.13 18.20 13.18
CA GLU A 148 -7.86 18.73 12.69
C GLU A 148 -6.78 18.63 13.79
N PRO A 149 -5.51 18.34 13.43
CA PRO A 149 -4.42 18.37 14.39
C PRO A 149 -4.23 19.79 14.93
N LYS A 150 -3.64 19.92 16.13
CA LYS A 150 -3.31 21.23 16.71
C LYS A 150 -2.44 22.01 15.71
N GLY A 151 -2.88 23.20 15.33
CA GLY A 151 -2.09 24.11 14.51
C GLY A 151 -0.73 24.38 15.15
N ARG A 152 0.34 24.36 14.35
CA ARG A 152 1.69 24.65 14.82
C ARG A 152 1.77 26.13 15.24
N GLU A 153 2.26 26.38 16.45
CA GLU A 153 2.52 27.74 16.93
C GLU A 153 3.62 28.42 16.09
N ALA A 154 3.53 29.74 15.97
CA ALA A 154 4.50 30.50 15.18
C ALA A 154 5.91 30.31 15.75
N GLY A 155 6.86 29.95 14.88
CA GLY A 155 8.26 29.80 15.26
C GLY A 155 8.97 31.14 15.42
N VAL A 156 10.11 31.12 16.12
CA VAL A 156 11.00 32.27 16.29
C VAL A 156 12.18 32.15 15.32
N LYS A 157 12.54 33.26 14.65
CA LYS A 157 13.79 33.36 13.88
C LYS A 157 14.89 33.89 14.79
N VAL A 158 16.08 33.29 14.73
CA VAL A 158 17.28 33.74 15.43
C VAL A 158 18.32 34.25 14.43
N ASP A 159 19.19 35.15 14.90
CA ASP A 159 20.20 35.83 14.10
C ASP A 159 21.53 35.04 13.97
N SER A 160 21.72 34.01 14.79
CA SER A 160 22.98 33.28 14.88
C SER A 160 22.80 31.83 15.37
N ALA A 161 23.78 30.98 15.04
CA ALA A 161 23.82 29.60 15.52
C ALA A 161 23.98 29.53 17.05
N ALA A 162 24.69 30.48 17.67
CA ALA A 162 24.83 30.55 19.13
C ALA A 162 23.48 30.80 19.81
N ALA A 163 22.70 31.77 19.30
CA ALA A 163 21.34 32.04 19.78
C ALA A 163 20.41 30.84 19.57
N LEU A 164 20.58 30.06 18.49
CA LEU A 164 19.84 28.81 18.31
C LEU A 164 20.16 27.79 19.40
N VAL A 165 21.44 27.53 19.65
CA VAL A 165 21.88 26.53 20.65
C VAL A 165 21.44 26.94 22.05
N ASP A 166 21.55 28.22 22.40
CA ASP A 166 21.08 28.75 23.69
C ASP A 166 19.59 28.49 23.89
N ARG A 167 18.74 28.85 22.92
CA ARG A 167 17.29 28.58 22.98
C ARG A 167 16.97 27.09 23.04
N LEU A 168 17.68 26.26 22.27
CA LEU A 168 17.44 24.82 22.28
C LEU A 168 17.77 24.17 23.64
N LYS A 169 18.83 24.64 24.32
CA LYS A 169 19.21 24.17 25.66
C LYS A 169 18.32 24.74 26.76
N ASN A 170 18.12 26.05 26.76
CA ASN A 170 17.56 26.77 27.91
C ASN A 170 16.03 27.02 27.80
N GLU A 171 15.49 27.19 26.60
CA GLU A 171 14.03 27.39 26.41
C GLU A 171 13.32 26.07 26.06
N ALA A 172 13.86 25.31 25.11
CA ALA A 172 13.21 24.09 24.60
C ALA A 172 13.62 22.80 25.35
N GLY A 173 14.79 22.77 25.98
CA GLY A 173 15.28 21.62 26.75
C GLY A 173 15.51 20.34 25.93
N VAL A 174 15.85 20.48 24.64
CA VAL A 174 16.03 19.35 23.69
C VAL A 174 17.49 19.05 23.34
N LEU A 175 18.43 19.77 23.97
CA LEU A 175 19.88 19.58 23.89
C LEU A 175 20.47 19.48 25.29
#